data_AF-A0A838FGW8-F1
#
_entry.id   AF-A0A838FGW8-F1
#
_cell.length_a   1.000
_cell.length_b   1.000
_cell.length_c   1.000
_cell.angle_alpha   90.00
_cell.angle_beta   90.00
_cell.angle_gamma   90.00
#
_symmetry.space_group_name_H-M   'P 1'
#
loop_
_entity.id
_entity.type
_entity.pdbx_description
1 polymer ?
#
loop_
_entity_poly.entity_id
_entity_poly.type
_entity_poly.pdbx_seq_one_letter_code
_entity_poly.pdbx_strand_id
1 'polypeptide(L)'
;MAALVGRGQERGWLTFEEVASCLEEVELTKEQVAGLHAHLLDQGVDVVSEDGRPALVESDGAQPVEADGSRAEGATARARRGPELDLTVEPSLDCLRLYLRAIGDVPLLTAGEERGLAQRIERGDMRAKEHMIRANLRLVVSIAKGYLGRGMTLLDLIQEGSLGLIRAVEKFDYRRGYKFSTYATWWIRQAVTRSIADKSRTIRIPVHMVEKLNKVVHVERQLVQQLGREPTPEEVAAELDTTPREVRDVLRMAQAPVSLEKPIGEEDDSELGDFVRDETAESPFDQAVDNTRRENVQTALEALSEREREVLEMRYGLRGHEARTLEEVGRAFGVTRERVRQIETDTLRKLGRLPEAQRLRDAS
;
A
#
# COMPACT_ATOMS: atom_id res chain seq x y z
N MET A 1 27.69 -41.24 3.73
CA MET A 1 26.88 -40.25 4.48
C MET A 1 27.29 -40.12 5.96
N ALA A 2 27.06 -41.10 6.84
CA ALA A 2 27.38 -40.95 8.28
C ALA A 2 28.87 -40.65 8.58
N ALA A 3 29.80 -41.24 7.81
CA ALA A 3 31.23 -40.97 7.94
C ALA A 3 31.64 -39.56 7.48
N LEU A 4 30.92 -38.96 6.53
CA LEU A 4 31.15 -37.60 6.03
C LEU A 4 30.63 -36.56 7.03
N VAL A 5 29.43 -36.80 7.58
CA VAL A 5 28.84 -35.96 8.64
C VAL A 5 29.71 -35.99 9.90
N GLY A 6 30.26 -37.15 10.29
CA GLY A 6 31.20 -37.23 11.43
C GLY A 6 32.47 -36.40 11.24
N ARG A 7 33.10 -36.46 10.05
CA ARG A 7 34.26 -35.61 9.73
C ARG A 7 33.91 -34.12 9.66
N GLY A 8 32.72 -33.80 9.15
CA GLY A 8 32.19 -32.44 9.11
C GLY A 8 31.93 -31.86 10.49
N GLN A 9 31.42 -32.66 11.43
CA GLN A 9 31.19 -32.25 12.82
C GLN A 9 32.49 -32.04 13.61
N GLU A 10 33.54 -32.81 13.33
CA GLU A 10 34.86 -32.63 13.96
C GLU A 10 35.60 -31.39 13.45
N ARG A 11 35.43 -31.02 12.18
CA ARG A 11 36.14 -29.89 11.54
C ARG A 11 35.33 -28.60 11.47
N GLY A 12 34.00 -28.68 11.56
CA GLY A 12 33.06 -27.56 11.42
C GLY A 12 32.85 -27.07 9.98
N TRP A 13 33.56 -27.63 8.99
CA TRP A 13 33.41 -27.32 7.57
C TRP A 13 33.79 -28.51 6.67
N LEU A 14 33.24 -28.55 5.47
CA LEU A 14 33.54 -29.53 4.41
C LEU A 14 33.74 -28.81 3.06
N THR A 15 34.61 -29.33 2.20
CA THR A 15 34.80 -28.79 0.84
C THR A 15 33.87 -29.45 -0.17
N PHE A 16 33.57 -28.73 -1.25
CA PHE A 16 32.71 -29.24 -2.33
C PHE A 16 33.26 -30.53 -2.97
N GLU A 17 34.59 -30.66 -3.12
CA GLU A 17 35.22 -31.87 -3.66
C GLU A 17 35.13 -33.09 -2.72
N GLU A 18 35.18 -32.87 -1.40
CA GLU A 18 35.00 -33.96 -0.42
C GLU A 18 33.55 -34.46 -0.41
N VAL A 19 32.59 -33.56 -0.60
CA VAL A 19 31.17 -33.92 -0.77
C VAL A 19 30.95 -34.61 -2.11
N ALA A 20 31.53 -34.11 -3.20
CA ALA A 20 31.40 -34.67 -4.54
C ALA A 20 32.04 -36.06 -4.69
N SER A 21 33.27 -36.25 -4.19
CA SER A 21 33.97 -37.55 -4.25
C SER A 21 33.26 -38.65 -3.47
N CYS A 22 32.56 -38.31 -2.38
CA CYS A 22 31.73 -39.28 -1.64
C CYS A 22 30.36 -39.54 -2.30
N LEU A 23 29.97 -38.74 -3.30
CA LEU A 23 28.69 -38.81 -4.00
C LEU A 23 28.82 -39.28 -5.45
N GLU A 24 30.03 -39.53 -5.97
CA GLU A 24 30.27 -40.02 -7.34
C GLU A 24 29.55 -41.36 -7.64
N GLU A 25 29.14 -42.11 -6.61
CA GLU A 25 28.38 -43.37 -6.77
C GLU A 25 26.84 -43.19 -6.78
N VAL A 26 26.32 -41.97 -6.61
CA VAL A 26 24.87 -41.70 -6.50
C VAL A 26 24.45 -40.53 -7.40
N GLU A 27 23.68 -40.81 -8.44
CA GLU A 27 23.05 -39.77 -9.26
C GLU A 27 21.94 -39.06 -8.46
N LEU A 28 22.19 -37.83 -8.04
CA LEU A 28 21.23 -36.99 -7.31
C LEU A 28 20.69 -35.87 -8.20
N THR A 29 19.40 -35.57 -8.05
CA THR A 29 18.76 -34.43 -8.71
C THR A 29 19.12 -33.11 -8.01
N LYS A 30 18.98 -31.96 -8.72
CA LYS A 30 19.30 -30.63 -8.17
C LYS A 30 18.56 -30.30 -6.86
N GLU A 31 17.34 -30.81 -6.71
CA GLU A 31 16.54 -30.64 -5.49
C GLU A 31 17.08 -31.48 -4.32
N GLN A 32 17.59 -32.68 -4.60
CA GLN A 32 18.21 -33.54 -3.59
C GLN A 32 19.55 -32.99 -3.10
N VAL A 33 20.32 -32.33 -3.97
CA VAL A 33 21.54 -31.61 -3.59
C VAL A 33 21.23 -30.42 -2.67
N ALA A 34 20.16 -29.68 -2.97
CA ALA A 34 19.70 -28.59 -2.09
C ALA A 34 19.22 -29.11 -0.72
N GLY A 35 18.49 -30.24 -0.70
CA GLY A 35 18.07 -30.92 0.53
C GLY A 35 19.26 -31.42 1.36
N LEU A 36 20.30 -31.95 0.71
CA LEU A 36 21.53 -32.37 1.36
C LEU A 36 22.27 -31.18 2.01
N HIS A 37 22.37 -30.06 1.30
CA HIS A 37 22.97 -28.84 1.82
C HIS A 37 22.20 -28.31 3.05
N ALA A 38 20.86 -28.35 3.01
CA ALA A 38 20.02 -28.00 4.14
C ALA A 38 20.23 -28.93 5.35
N HIS A 39 20.39 -30.23 5.12
CA HIS A 39 20.64 -31.20 6.20
C HIS A 39 22.05 -31.03 6.83
N LEU A 40 23.07 -30.68 6.04
CA LEU A 40 24.41 -30.39 6.55
C LEU A 40 24.45 -29.11 7.39
N LEU A 41 23.70 -28.08 6.99
CA LEU A 41 23.54 -26.85 7.76
C LEU A 41 22.81 -27.09 9.10
N ASP A 42 21.77 -27.93 9.12
CA ASP A 42 21.05 -28.29 10.35
C ASP A 42 21.96 -29.03 11.35
N GLN A 43 22.92 -29.80 10.83
CA GLN A 43 23.93 -30.49 11.63
C GLN A 43 25.18 -29.62 11.94
N GLY A 44 25.16 -28.33 11.59
CA GLY A 44 26.18 -27.35 11.96
C GLY A 44 27.48 -27.42 11.15
N VAL A 45 27.43 -27.94 9.91
CA VAL A 45 28.60 -28.09 9.04
C VAL A 45 28.48 -27.15 7.83
N ASP A 46 29.41 -26.19 7.71
CA ASP A 46 29.45 -25.23 6.60
C ASP A 46 30.17 -25.82 5.37
N VAL A 47 29.56 -25.73 4.18
CA VAL A 47 30.21 -26.13 2.93
C VAL A 47 30.93 -24.94 2.30
N VAL A 48 32.24 -25.06 2.13
CA VAL A 48 33.13 -23.96 1.71
C VAL A 48 33.82 -24.32 0.39
N SER A 49 33.92 -23.35 -0.52
CA SER A 49 34.76 -23.49 -1.72
C SER A 49 36.24 -23.27 -1.37
N GLU A 50 37.16 -23.67 -2.25
CA GLU A 50 38.64 -23.63 -2.05
C GLU A 50 39.14 -22.21 -1.64
N ASP A 51 38.39 -21.16 -1.99
CA ASP A 51 38.69 -19.76 -1.66
C ASP A 51 38.15 -19.26 -0.30
N GLY A 52 37.64 -20.15 0.58
CA GLY A 52 37.19 -19.77 1.92
C GLY A 52 35.91 -18.93 1.95
N ARG A 53 35.12 -18.95 0.86
CA ARG A 53 33.83 -18.26 0.77
C ARG A 53 32.67 -19.26 0.89
N PRO A 54 31.62 -18.96 1.69
CA PRO A 54 30.43 -19.80 1.78
C PRO A 54 29.64 -19.74 0.47
N ALA A 55 29.32 -20.92 -0.07
CA ALA A 55 28.68 -21.08 -1.37
C ALA A 55 27.16 -21.03 -1.26
N LEU A 56 26.55 -19.84 -1.34
CA LEU A 56 25.13 -19.70 -1.69
C LEU A 56 24.90 -18.40 -2.47
N VAL A 57 24.65 -18.51 -3.79
CA VAL A 57 23.36 -18.32 -4.48
C VAL A 57 23.67 -18.13 -5.97
N GLU A 58 23.59 -19.21 -6.76
CA GLU A 58 23.32 -19.12 -8.20
C GLU A 58 22.15 -20.04 -8.55
N SER A 59 21.00 -19.41 -8.74
CA SER A 59 19.88 -19.83 -9.58
C SER A 59 19.23 -18.49 -9.99
N ASP A 60 19.14 -18.09 -11.25
CA ASP A 60 18.61 -18.86 -12.38
C ASP A 60 18.94 -18.17 -13.73
N GLY A 61 19.04 -18.97 -14.80
CA GLY A 61 18.71 -18.52 -16.16
C GLY A 61 19.83 -18.06 -17.11
N ALA A 62 20.64 -18.98 -17.63
CA ALA A 62 21.07 -18.98 -19.04
C ALA A 62 21.72 -20.32 -19.41
N GLN A 63 21.18 -21.00 -20.42
CA GLN A 63 21.84 -22.15 -21.05
C GLN A 63 23.06 -21.70 -21.86
N PRO A 64 24.10 -22.56 -22.00
CA PRO A 64 25.35 -22.20 -22.68
C PRO A 64 25.23 -22.42 -24.20
N VAL A 65 25.86 -21.54 -24.97
CA VAL A 65 26.17 -21.76 -26.39
C VAL A 65 27.68 -21.85 -26.52
N GLU A 66 28.14 -22.92 -27.17
CA GLU A 66 29.55 -23.30 -27.29
C GLU A 66 30.40 -22.37 -28.16
N ALA A 67 31.67 -22.33 -27.76
CA ALA A 67 32.92 -21.94 -28.41
C ALA A 67 32.95 -21.59 -29.91
N ASP A 68 33.71 -20.54 -30.22
CA ASP A 68 34.84 -20.67 -31.15
C ASP A 68 35.99 -19.73 -30.75
N GLY A 69 37.22 -20.22 -30.92
CA GLY A 69 38.45 -19.57 -30.48
C GLY A 69 39.19 -18.83 -31.58
N SER A 70 39.94 -17.79 -31.22
CA SER A 70 41.28 -17.53 -31.77
C SER A 70 41.98 -16.37 -31.04
N ARG A 71 43.15 -16.72 -30.48
CA ARG A 71 44.42 -15.97 -30.35
C ARG A 71 44.39 -14.42 -30.44
N ALA A 72 44.92 -13.75 -29.42
CA ALA A 72 46.26 -13.12 -29.44
C ALA A 72 46.51 -12.23 -28.20
N GLU A 73 47.78 -12.09 -27.86
CA GLU A 73 48.35 -11.56 -26.63
C GLU A 73 48.33 -10.03 -26.51
N GLY A 74 48.38 -9.53 -25.26
CA GLY A 74 49.31 -8.45 -24.91
C GLY A 74 48.77 -7.02 -24.82
N ALA A 75 48.61 -6.57 -23.56
CA ALA A 75 48.81 -5.20 -23.06
C ALA A 75 47.72 -4.13 -23.32
N THR A 76 46.92 -3.83 -22.29
CA THR A 76 47.20 -2.70 -21.36
C THR A 76 46.05 -2.54 -20.36
N ALA A 77 46.41 -2.15 -19.14
CA ALA A 77 45.51 -1.92 -18.03
C ALA A 77 44.44 -0.86 -18.35
N ARG A 78 43.17 -1.26 -18.31
CA ARG A 78 42.06 -0.32 -18.14
C ARG A 78 40.99 -0.95 -17.25
N ALA A 79 40.65 -0.21 -16.20
CA ALA A 79 39.71 -0.57 -15.17
C ALA A 79 38.41 -1.15 -15.76
N ARG A 80 37.96 -2.27 -15.20
CA ARG A 80 36.62 -2.83 -15.43
C ARG A 80 35.57 -1.83 -14.94
N ARG A 81 35.14 -0.92 -15.81
CA ARG A 81 33.86 -0.20 -15.65
C ARG A 81 32.76 -1.22 -15.90
N GLY A 82 31.91 -1.45 -14.91
CA GLY A 82 30.66 -2.21 -15.08
C GLY A 82 29.75 -1.55 -16.13
N PRO A 83 28.69 -2.24 -16.57
CA PRO A 83 27.84 -1.76 -17.66
C PRO A 83 27.29 -0.38 -17.34
N GLU A 84 27.63 0.58 -18.20
CA GLU A 84 27.16 1.96 -18.13
C GLU A 84 25.68 1.92 -18.53
N LEU A 85 24.80 2.05 -17.53
CA LEU A 85 23.36 2.21 -17.74
C LEU A 85 23.18 3.46 -18.61
N ASP A 86 22.64 3.29 -19.81
CA ASP A 86 22.19 4.40 -20.63
C ASP A 86 21.05 5.11 -19.89
N LEU A 87 21.22 6.40 -19.71
CA LEU A 87 20.60 7.21 -18.67
C LEU A 87 20.09 8.52 -19.29
N THR A 88 19.58 8.40 -20.51
CA THR A 88 18.98 9.48 -21.29
C THR A 88 17.57 9.81 -20.76
N VAL A 89 17.52 10.97 -20.09
CA VAL A 89 16.39 11.89 -19.86
C VAL A 89 15.24 11.44 -18.92
N GLU A 90 15.36 11.81 -17.64
CA GLU A 90 14.27 12.42 -16.83
C GLU A 90 14.90 13.30 -15.72
N PRO A 91 14.36 14.48 -15.39
CA PRO A 91 14.88 15.36 -14.32
C PRO A 91 14.80 14.73 -12.91
N SER A 92 13.97 13.69 -12.73
CA SER A 92 13.86 12.86 -11.53
C SER A 92 15.12 12.05 -11.23
N LEU A 93 15.83 11.59 -12.28
CA LEU A 93 17.07 10.81 -12.16
C LEU A 93 18.23 11.65 -11.60
N ASP A 94 18.17 12.98 -11.74
CA ASP A 94 19.22 13.87 -11.27
C ASP A 94 19.27 13.88 -9.73
N CYS A 95 18.11 13.88 -9.06
CA CYS A 95 18.02 13.81 -7.60
C CYS A 95 18.56 12.48 -7.05
N LEU A 96 18.18 11.36 -7.67
CA LEU A 96 18.66 10.04 -7.26
C LEU A 96 20.17 9.89 -7.50
N ARG A 97 20.69 10.36 -8.63
CA ARG A 97 22.12 10.32 -8.94
C ARG A 97 22.94 11.17 -7.96
N LEU A 98 22.47 12.38 -7.66
CA LEU A 98 23.09 13.25 -6.66
C LEU A 98 23.13 12.58 -5.28
N TYR A 99 22.02 11.95 -4.88
CA TYR A 99 21.95 11.19 -3.63
C TYR A 99 22.91 10.01 -3.61
N LEU A 100 22.93 9.18 -4.65
CA LEU A 100 23.81 8.01 -4.75
C LEU A 100 25.30 8.40 -4.75
N ARG A 101 25.64 9.54 -5.34
CA ARG A 101 27.00 10.10 -5.28
C ARG A 101 27.36 10.51 -3.85
N ALA A 102 26.48 11.28 -3.19
CA ALA A 102 26.70 11.77 -1.83
C ALA A 102 26.90 10.65 -0.80
N ILE A 103 26.17 9.52 -0.92
CA ILE A 103 26.36 8.36 -0.02
C ILE A 103 27.60 7.52 -0.39
N GLY A 104 28.12 7.67 -1.61
CA GLY A 104 29.31 6.97 -2.10
C GLY A 104 30.62 7.53 -1.56
N ASP A 105 30.61 8.80 -1.14
CA ASP A 105 31.80 9.51 -0.64
C ASP A 105 32.25 9.03 0.75
N VAL A 106 31.35 8.40 1.53
CA VAL A 106 31.65 7.93 2.89
C VAL A 106 32.23 6.50 2.84
N PRO A 107 33.40 6.24 3.44
CA PRO A 107 34.01 4.92 3.45
C PRO A 107 33.19 3.92 4.29
N LEU A 108 33.33 2.64 3.95
CA LEU A 108 32.73 1.55 4.70
C LEU A 108 33.44 1.38 6.05
N LEU A 109 32.67 1.09 7.10
CA LEU A 109 33.19 0.86 8.44
C LEU A 109 33.65 -0.58 8.62
N THR A 110 34.72 -0.76 9.38
CA THR A 110 35.17 -2.05 9.90
C THR A 110 34.42 -2.39 11.20
N ALA A 111 34.39 -3.68 11.57
CA ALA A 111 33.78 -4.12 12.83
C ALA A 111 34.45 -3.53 14.09
N GLY A 112 35.70 -3.07 14.00
CA GLY A 112 36.37 -2.33 15.07
C GLY A 112 35.82 -0.91 15.21
N GLU A 113 35.66 -0.21 14.09
CA GLU A 113 35.14 1.16 14.03
C GLU A 113 33.65 1.21 14.41
N GLU A 114 32.84 0.24 13.99
CA GLU A 114 31.43 0.11 14.41
C GLU A 114 31.31 0.07 15.94
N ARG A 115 32.16 -0.72 16.61
CA ARG A 115 32.19 -0.81 18.08
C ARG A 115 32.62 0.50 18.71
N GLY A 116 33.63 1.16 18.17
CA GLY A 116 34.10 2.47 18.66
C GLY A 116 33.04 3.56 18.53
N LEU A 117 32.29 3.57 17.42
CA LEU A 117 31.17 4.49 17.21
C LEU A 117 30.00 4.18 18.15
N ALA A 118 29.63 2.91 18.31
CA ALA A 118 28.57 2.49 19.21
C ALA A 118 28.84 2.91 20.67
N GLN A 119 30.08 2.76 21.15
CA GLN A 119 30.49 3.23 22.49
C GLN A 119 30.36 4.75 22.65
N ARG A 120 30.64 5.53 21.61
CA ARG A 120 30.48 6.99 21.62
C ARG A 120 29.01 7.39 21.58
N ILE A 121 28.19 6.64 20.85
CA ILE A 121 26.73 6.85 20.78
C ILE A 121 26.08 6.61 22.15
N GLU A 122 26.50 5.58 22.91
CA GLU A 122 26.05 5.36 24.30
C GLU A 122 26.35 6.56 25.21
N ARG A 123 27.42 7.31 24.93
CA ARG A 123 27.80 8.53 25.66
C ARG A 123 27.07 9.78 25.18
N GLY A 124 26.15 9.65 24.22
CA GLY A 124 25.38 10.76 23.66
C GLY A 124 26.07 11.56 22.55
N ASP A 125 27.12 11.02 21.93
CA ASP A 125 27.81 11.70 20.83
C ASP A 125 26.99 11.65 19.52
N MET A 126 26.33 12.77 19.22
CA MET A 126 25.52 12.91 18.00
C MET A 126 26.33 12.82 16.70
N ARG A 127 27.61 13.22 16.71
CA ARG A 127 28.47 13.11 15.52
C ARG A 127 28.81 11.65 15.23
N ALA A 128 29.02 10.84 16.27
CA ALA A 128 29.23 9.40 16.10
C ALA A 128 27.98 8.72 15.53
N LYS A 129 26.78 9.11 16.00
CA LYS A 129 25.49 8.63 15.47
C LYS A 129 25.34 8.95 13.99
N GLU A 130 25.55 10.21 13.62
CA GLU A 130 25.44 10.65 12.23
C GLU A 130 26.45 9.93 11.32
N HIS A 131 27.68 9.78 11.78
CA HIS A 131 28.71 9.07 11.03
C HIS A 131 28.34 7.59 10.81
N MET A 132 27.85 6.91 11.85
CA MET A 132 27.38 5.52 11.76
C MET A 132 26.19 5.37 10.80
N ILE A 133 25.26 6.33 10.78
CA ILE A 133 24.14 6.35 9.83
C ILE A 133 24.66 6.51 8.40
N ARG A 134 25.46 7.56 8.14
CA ARG A 134 25.95 7.90 6.79
C ARG A 134 26.73 6.75 6.15
N ALA A 135 27.60 6.09 6.92
CA ALA A 135 28.38 4.95 6.43
C ALA A 135 27.52 3.74 6.02
N ASN A 136 26.33 3.61 6.60
CA ASN A 136 25.41 2.49 6.36
C ASN A 136 24.24 2.83 5.40
N LEU A 137 24.19 4.05 4.83
CA LEU A 137 23.12 4.41 3.89
C LEU A 137 23.11 3.53 2.63
N ARG A 138 24.27 3.00 2.21
CA ARG A 138 24.38 2.07 1.08
C ARG A 138 23.61 0.76 1.31
N LEU A 139 23.58 0.28 2.56
CA LEU A 139 22.81 -0.91 2.96
C LEU A 139 21.30 -0.67 2.80
N VAL A 140 20.83 0.54 3.13
CA VAL A 140 19.42 0.93 2.95
C VAL A 140 19.04 0.85 1.48
N VAL A 141 19.87 1.39 0.59
CA VAL A 141 19.64 1.35 -0.86
C VAL A 141 19.59 -0.08 -1.37
N SER A 142 20.52 -0.96 -0.95
CA SER A 142 20.51 -2.36 -1.39
C SER A 142 19.25 -3.11 -0.94
N ILE A 143 18.73 -2.81 0.24
CA ILE A 143 17.49 -3.43 0.74
C ILE A 143 16.27 -2.85 0.02
N ALA A 144 16.19 -1.53 -0.13
CA ALA A 144 15.07 -0.82 -0.76
C ALA A 144 14.86 -1.22 -2.22
N LYS A 145 15.96 -1.51 -2.96
CA LYS A 145 15.90 -2.01 -4.34
C LYS A 145 15.02 -3.27 -4.49
N GLY A 146 15.00 -4.16 -3.51
CA GLY A 146 14.15 -5.35 -3.52
C GLY A 146 12.64 -5.08 -3.40
N TYR A 147 12.24 -3.82 -3.15
CA TYR A 147 10.86 -3.38 -2.97
C TYR A 147 10.35 -2.44 -4.08
N LEU A 148 11.11 -2.31 -5.17
CA LEU A 148 10.68 -1.60 -6.36
C LEU A 148 9.39 -2.20 -6.94
N GLY A 149 8.55 -1.35 -7.53
CA GLY A 149 7.29 -1.77 -8.16
C GLY A 149 6.15 -2.10 -7.19
N ARG A 150 6.29 -1.85 -5.89
CA ARG A 150 5.24 -2.08 -4.87
C ARG A 150 4.40 -0.84 -4.53
N GLY A 151 4.29 0.11 -5.47
CA GLY A 151 3.42 1.30 -5.32
C GLY A 151 4.05 2.52 -4.64
N MET A 152 5.36 2.51 -4.34
CA MET A 152 6.09 3.71 -3.89
C MET A 152 7.35 3.92 -4.72
N THR A 153 7.82 5.16 -4.80
CA THR A 153 9.06 5.50 -5.51
C THR A 153 10.28 4.96 -4.76
N LEU A 154 11.40 4.74 -5.47
CA LEU A 154 12.64 4.29 -4.84
C LEU A 154 13.15 5.27 -3.78
N LEU A 155 13.03 6.57 -4.04
CA LEU A 155 13.45 7.61 -3.11
C LEU A 155 12.64 7.52 -1.81
N ASP A 156 11.32 7.36 -1.90
CA ASP A 156 10.47 7.21 -0.72
C ASP A 156 10.82 5.94 0.07
N LEU A 157 11.06 4.83 -0.61
CA LEU A 157 11.51 3.58 0.02
C LEU A 157 12.85 3.76 0.75
N ILE A 158 13.80 4.49 0.15
CA ILE A 158 15.10 4.80 0.76
C ILE A 158 14.92 5.69 1.99
N GLN A 159 14.04 6.70 1.93
CA GLN A 159 13.79 7.59 3.06
C GLN A 159 13.20 6.82 4.25
N GLU A 160 12.21 5.96 3.99
CA GLU A 160 11.58 5.13 5.03
C GLU A 160 12.54 4.09 5.61
N GLY A 161 13.37 3.49 4.74
CA GLY A 161 14.46 2.62 5.17
C GLY A 161 15.50 3.35 6.03
N SER A 162 15.78 4.63 5.72
CA SER A 162 16.70 5.47 6.51
C SER A 162 16.15 5.78 7.90
N LEU A 163 14.83 5.97 8.04
CA LEU A 163 14.17 6.06 9.36
C LEU A 163 14.24 4.73 10.12
N GLY A 164 14.21 3.59 9.43
CA GLY A 164 14.50 2.28 10.00
C GLY A 164 15.93 2.17 10.50
N LEU A 165 16.91 2.60 9.69
CA LEU A 165 18.33 2.60 10.04
C LEU A 165 18.64 3.47 11.27
N ILE A 166 18.06 4.67 11.36
CA ILE A 166 18.24 5.56 12.52
C ILE A 166 17.81 4.85 13.81
N ARG A 167 16.66 4.18 13.81
CA ARG A 167 16.17 3.40 14.95
C ARG A 167 17.07 2.20 15.26
N ALA A 168 17.66 1.58 14.23
CA ALA A 168 18.63 0.51 14.41
C ALA A 168 19.89 1.02 15.12
N VAL A 169 20.43 2.18 14.71
CA VAL A 169 21.61 2.78 15.34
C VAL A 169 21.35 3.12 16.81
N GLU A 170 20.15 3.63 17.14
CA GLU A 170 19.79 3.97 18.52
C GLU A 170 19.69 2.76 19.46
N LYS A 171 19.30 1.60 18.93
CA LYS A 171 19.04 0.38 19.71
C LYS A 171 20.11 -0.69 19.57
N PHE A 172 21.18 -0.39 18.83
CA PHE A 172 22.24 -1.36 18.57
C PHE A 172 23.08 -1.61 19.83
N ASP A 173 23.20 -2.88 20.21
CA ASP A 173 24.05 -3.32 21.31
C ASP A 173 25.28 -4.06 20.74
N TYR A 174 26.44 -3.42 20.85
CA TYR A 174 27.71 -3.95 20.35
C TYR A 174 28.27 -5.11 21.22
N ARG A 175 27.73 -5.32 22.43
CA ARG A 175 28.20 -6.36 23.38
C ARG A 175 27.74 -7.76 22.96
N ARG A 176 26.68 -7.83 22.15
CA ARG A 176 26.12 -9.09 21.62
C ARG A 176 26.99 -9.76 20.56
N GLY A 177 28.02 -9.09 20.05
CA GLY A 177 28.99 -9.70 19.13
C GLY A 177 28.53 -9.91 17.68
N TYR A 178 27.29 -9.54 17.33
CA TYR A 178 26.81 -9.58 15.95
C TYR A 178 27.19 -8.31 15.18
N LYS A 179 27.36 -8.44 13.85
CA LYS A 179 27.62 -7.29 12.96
C LYS A 179 26.43 -6.34 12.93
N PHE A 180 26.69 -5.04 12.82
CA PHE A 180 25.63 -4.04 12.74
C PHE A 180 24.71 -4.25 11.53
N SER A 181 25.26 -4.64 10.38
CA SER A 181 24.50 -4.87 9.14
C SER A 181 23.39 -5.91 9.31
N THR A 182 23.65 -7.02 10.02
CA THR A 182 22.67 -8.06 10.30
C THR A 182 21.49 -7.51 11.12
N TYR A 183 21.78 -6.69 12.13
CA TYR A 183 20.77 -6.05 12.96
C TYR A 183 19.98 -4.99 12.20
N ALA A 184 20.68 -4.11 11.49
CA ALA A 184 20.08 -3.02 10.72
C ALA A 184 19.14 -3.53 9.62
N THR A 185 19.47 -4.67 8.99
CA THR A 185 18.64 -5.27 7.93
C THR A 185 17.19 -5.51 8.40
N TRP A 186 16.99 -6.00 9.63
CA TRP A 186 15.65 -6.22 10.18
C TRP A 186 14.86 -4.92 10.35
N TRP A 187 15.49 -3.88 10.92
CA TRP A 187 14.85 -2.59 11.14
C TRP A 187 14.52 -1.85 9.84
N ILE A 188 15.44 -1.92 8.86
CA ILE A 188 15.24 -1.34 7.53
C ILE A 188 14.09 -2.06 6.83
N ARG A 189 14.11 -3.39 6.80
CA ARG A 189 13.05 -4.22 6.18
C ARG A 189 11.69 -3.93 6.80
N GLN A 190 11.63 -3.86 8.13
CA GLN A 190 10.40 -3.58 8.86
C GLN A 190 9.85 -2.18 8.53
N ALA A 191 10.72 -1.16 8.49
CA ALA A 191 10.32 0.20 8.18
C ALA A 191 9.80 0.32 6.74
N VAL A 192 10.51 -0.26 5.78
CA VAL A 192 10.12 -0.28 4.36
C VAL A 192 8.79 -1.02 4.17
N THR A 193 8.68 -2.24 4.70
CA THR A 193 7.46 -3.06 4.57
C THR A 193 6.24 -2.39 5.20
N ARG A 194 6.42 -1.78 6.39
CA ARG A 194 5.36 -1.04 7.06
C ARG A 194 4.94 0.20 6.28
N SER A 195 5.90 0.96 5.73
CA SER A 195 5.59 2.13 4.92
C SER A 195 4.84 1.76 3.65
N ILE A 196 5.20 0.65 3.00
CA ILE A 196 4.44 0.13 1.84
C ILE A 196 3.00 -0.13 2.26
N ALA A 197 2.76 -0.82 3.37
CA ALA A 197 1.40 -1.08 3.82
C ALA A 197 0.62 0.20 4.15
N ASP A 198 1.30 1.19 4.77
CA ASP A 198 0.66 2.39 5.28
C ASP A 198 0.43 3.49 4.23
N LYS A 199 1.31 3.60 3.22
CA LYS A 199 1.40 4.75 2.29
C LYS A 199 1.33 4.42 0.80
N SER A 200 1.44 3.15 0.38
CA SER A 200 1.50 2.82 -1.06
C SER A 200 0.16 2.96 -1.81
N ARG A 201 -0.95 3.12 -1.10
CA ARG A 201 -2.30 3.16 -1.70
C ARG A 201 -2.97 4.50 -1.43
N THR A 202 -3.74 4.97 -2.41
CA THR A 202 -4.57 6.18 -2.30
C THR A 202 -5.56 6.09 -1.13
N ILE A 203 -6.19 4.92 -0.97
CA ILE A 203 -7.06 4.62 0.17
C ILE A 203 -6.28 3.72 1.13
N ARG A 204 -6.05 4.22 2.34
CA ARG A 204 -5.30 3.52 3.39
C ARG A 204 -6.00 2.23 3.80
N ILE A 205 -5.26 1.12 3.77
CA ILE A 205 -5.70 -0.19 4.26
C ILE A 205 -4.95 -0.52 5.57
N PRO A 206 -5.62 -1.00 6.62
CA PRO A 206 -4.95 -1.44 7.84
C PRO A 206 -3.93 -2.56 7.59
N VAL A 207 -2.81 -2.56 8.34
CA VAL A 207 -1.68 -3.50 8.12
C VAL A 207 -2.10 -4.98 8.17
N HIS A 208 -2.95 -5.37 9.13
CA HIS A 208 -3.42 -6.76 9.24
C HIS A 208 -4.23 -7.22 8.02
N MET A 209 -4.89 -6.29 7.30
CA MET A 209 -5.59 -6.61 6.05
C MET A 209 -4.61 -6.76 4.88
N VAL A 210 -3.52 -6.00 4.86
CA VAL A 210 -2.43 -6.17 3.89
C VAL A 210 -1.72 -7.52 4.09
N GLU A 211 -1.52 -7.94 5.35
CA GLU A 211 -0.98 -9.27 5.66
C GLU A 211 -1.91 -10.39 5.17
N LYS A 212 -3.22 -10.27 5.42
CA LYS A 212 -4.21 -11.20 4.87
C LYS A 212 -4.18 -11.23 3.34
N LEU A 213 -4.11 -10.07 2.69
CA LEU A 213 -4.02 -9.98 1.23
C LEU A 213 -2.77 -10.69 0.69
N ASN A 214 -1.60 -10.48 1.31
CA ASN A 214 -0.37 -11.15 0.88
C ASN A 214 -0.46 -12.68 1.05
N LYS A 215 -1.14 -13.17 2.10
CA LYS A 215 -1.42 -14.61 2.26
C LYS A 215 -2.33 -15.14 1.17
N VAL A 216 -3.41 -14.43 0.85
CA VAL A 216 -4.33 -14.77 -0.24
C VAL A 216 -3.59 -14.85 -1.57
N VAL A 217 -2.80 -13.83 -1.92
CA VAL A 217 -2.02 -13.80 -3.17
C VAL A 217 -0.94 -14.89 -3.20
N HIS A 218 -0.34 -15.24 -2.05
CA HIS A 218 0.64 -16.32 -1.98
C HIS A 218 0.01 -17.69 -2.25
N VAL A 219 -1.11 -17.99 -1.59
CA VAL A 219 -1.87 -19.23 -1.80
C VAL A 219 -2.44 -19.30 -3.20
N GLU A 220 -2.98 -18.20 -3.72
CA GLU A 220 -3.46 -18.11 -5.10
C GLU A 220 -2.36 -18.50 -6.10
N ARG A 221 -1.15 -17.96 -5.96
CA ARG A 221 0.00 -18.33 -6.81
C ARG A 221 0.39 -19.81 -6.68
N GLN A 222 0.35 -20.35 -5.47
CA GLN A 222 0.64 -21.77 -5.22
C GLN A 222 -0.42 -22.67 -5.90
N LEU A 223 -1.70 -22.32 -5.77
CA LEU A 223 -2.80 -23.06 -6.40
C LEU A 223 -2.78 -22.93 -7.93
N VAL A 224 -2.40 -21.77 -8.48
CA VAL A 224 -2.19 -21.61 -9.93
C VAL A 224 -1.15 -22.61 -10.45
N GLN A 225 -0.05 -22.80 -9.72
CA GLN A 225 1.00 -23.77 -10.11
C GLN A 225 0.52 -25.22 -10.01
N GLN A 226 -0.30 -25.55 -9.01
CA GLN A 226 -0.81 -26.91 -8.81
C GLN A 226 -1.96 -27.28 -9.76
N LEU A 227 -2.87 -26.34 -10.01
CA LEU A 227 -4.09 -26.58 -10.79
C LEU A 227 -3.92 -26.23 -12.28
N GLY A 228 -2.92 -25.42 -12.63
CA GLY A 228 -2.73 -24.93 -14.01
C GLY A 228 -3.81 -23.97 -14.50
N ARG A 229 -4.65 -23.46 -13.59
CA ARG A 229 -5.73 -22.49 -13.83
C ARG A 229 -5.86 -21.51 -12.66
N GLU A 230 -6.57 -20.40 -12.88
CA GLU A 230 -6.95 -19.51 -11.78
C GLU A 230 -7.84 -20.26 -10.76
N PRO A 231 -7.50 -20.23 -9.46
CA PRO A 231 -8.27 -20.91 -8.42
C PRO A 231 -9.55 -20.14 -8.11
N THR A 232 -10.59 -20.86 -7.70
CA THR A 232 -11.81 -20.19 -7.23
C THR A 232 -11.62 -19.64 -5.81
N PRO A 233 -12.36 -18.58 -5.41
CA PRO A 233 -12.30 -18.06 -4.04
C PRO A 233 -12.62 -19.12 -2.98
N GLU A 234 -13.41 -20.13 -3.33
CA GLU A 234 -13.71 -21.28 -2.47
C GLU A 234 -12.50 -22.19 -2.25
N GLU A 235 -11.71 -22.45 -3.29
CA GLU A 235 -10.48 -23.26 -3.20
C GLU A 235 -9.41 -22.54 -2.35
N VAL A 236 -9.26 -21.23 -2.57
CA VAL A 236 -8.33 -20.38 -1.77
C VAL A 236 -8.77 -20.33 -0.31
N ALA A 237 -10.08 -20.24 -0.05
CA ALA A 237 -10.62 -20.21 1.31
C ALA A 237 -10.40 -21.54 2.05
N ALA A 238 -10.52 -22.67 1.34
CA ALA A 238 -10.27 -24.00 1.89
C ALA A 238 -8.81 -24.19 2.30
N GLU A 239 -7.86 -23.72 1.48
CA GLU A 239 -6.42 -23.80 1.80
C GLU A 239 -6.00 -22.85 2.94
N LEU A 240 -6.71 -21.72 3.09
CA LEU A 240 -6.44 -20.73 4.15
C LEU A 240 -7.22 -20.96 5.45
N ASP A 241 -8.03 -22.01 5.55
CA ASP A 241 -8.97 -22.27 6.66
C ASP A 241 -9.88 -21.06 6.97
N THR A 242 -10.39 -20.39 5.93
CA THR A 242 -11.22 -19.17 6.05
C THR A 242 -12.53 -19.30 5.27
N THR A 243 -13.40 -18.29 5.37
CA THR A 243 -14.65 -18.30 4.60
C THR A 243 -14.46 -17.73 3.18
N PRO A 244 -15.16 -18.26 2.15
CA PRO A 244 -15.13 -17.69 0.80
C PRO A 244 -15.61 -16.23 0.73
N ARG A 245 -16.40 -15.80 1.72
CA ARG A 245 -16.82 -14.40 1.85
C ARG A 245 -15.66 -13.50 2.26
N GLU A 246 -14.87 -13.91 3.25
CA GLU A 246 -13.71 -13.13 3.69
C GLU A 246 -12.65 -13.00 2.58
N VAL A 247 -12.40 -14.06 1.82
CA VAL A 247 -11.48 -14.00 0.66
C VAL A 247 -11.98 -12.99 -0.37
N ARG A 248 -13.28 -13.02 -0.71
CA ARG A 248 -13.89 -12.02 -1.62
C ARG A 248 -13.80 -10.60 -1.09
N ASP A 249 -14.03 -10.39 0.21
CA ASP A 249 -13.94 -9.07 0.83
C ASP A 249 -12.49 -8.54 0.78
N VAL A 250 -11.49 -9.40 1.06
CA VAL A 250 -10.06 -9.06 0.95
C VAL A 250 -9.67 -8.71 -0.49
N LEU A 251 -10.11 -9.50 -1.47
CA LEU A 251 -9.84 -9.24 -2.88
C LEU A 251 -10.51 -7.95 -3.37
N ARG A 252 -11.73 -7.65 -2.89
CA ARG A 252 -12.42 -6.39 -3.20
C ARG A 252 -11.67 -5.18 -2.68
N MET A 253 -11.14 -5.26 -1.46
CA MET A 253 -10.31 -4.19 -0.88
C MET A 253 -8.97 -4.02 -1.61
N ALA A 254 -8.48 -5.05 -2.29
CA ALA A 254 -7.22 -5.00 -3.02
C ALA A 254 -7.30 -4.22 -4.35
N GLN A 255 -8.50 -3.96 -4.86
CA GLN A 255 -8.72 -3.25 -6.12
C GLN A 255 -8.15 -1.82 -6.05
N ALA A 256 -7.33 -1.47 -7.05
CA ALA A 256 -6.80 -0.11 -7.16
C ALA A 256 -7.86 0.82 -7.77
N PRO A 257 -8.00 2.07 -7.27
CA PRO A 257 -8.84 3.04 -7.92
C PRO A 257 -8.32 3.34 -9.33
N VAL A 258 -9.23 3.60 -10.26
CA VAL A 258 -8.92 3.97 -11.65
C VAL A 258 -9.01 5.48 -11.78
N SER A 259 -8.13 6.09 -12.59
CA SER A 259 -8.20 7.52 -12.87
C SER A 259 -9.46 7.85 -13.68
N LEU A 260 -10.12 8.96 -13.36
CA LEU A 260 -11.22 9.50 -14.15
C LEU A 260 -10.77 10.02 -15.52
N GLU A 261 -9.51 10.45 -15.62
CA GLU A 261 -8.88 10.93 -16.86
C GLU A 261 -8.42 9.76 -17.76
N LYS A 262 -8.71 8.50 -17.38
CA LYS A 262 -8.33 7.36 -18.21
C LYS A 262 -9.15 7.42 -19.51
N PRO A 263 -8.50 7.49 -20.69
CA PRO A 263 -9.23 7.53 -21.96
C PRO A 263 -10.00 6.23 -22.18
N ILE A 264 -11.17 6.35 -22.80
CA ILE A 264 -12.06 5.24 -23.16
C ILE A 264 -12.30 5.28 -24.66
N GLY A 265 -12.08 4.14 -25.32
CA GLY A 265 -12.26 3.99 -26.76
C GLY A 265 -10.94 4.12 -27.54
N GLU A 266 -11.04 4.10 -28.86
CA GLU A 266 -9.88 4.19 -29.77
C GLU A 266 -9.60 5.63 -30.23
N GLU A 267 -10.57 6.54 -30.11
CA GLU A 267 -10.47 7.91 -30.63
C GLU A 267 -9.93 8.92 -29.61
N ASP A 268 -9.50 8.49 -28.40
CA ASP A 268 -8.95 9.31 -27.30
C ASP A 268 -9.78 10.56 -26.89
N ASP A 269 -10.94 10.78 -27.49
CA ASP A 269 -11.81 11.96 -27.29
C ASP A 269 -12.74 11.83 -26.07
N SER A 270 -12.75 10.69 -25.38
CA SER A 270 -13.64 10.44 -24.24
C SER A 270 -12.88 9.91 -23.04
N GLU A 271 -13.12 10.50 -21.87
CA GLU A 271 -12.53 10.09 -20.61
C GLU A 271 -13.53 9.30 -19.75
N LEU A 272 -13.04 8.48 -18.81
CA LEU A 272 -13.90 7.76 -17.86
C LEU A 272 -14.81 8.71 -17.06
N GLY A 273 -14.31 9.92 -16.74
CA GLY A 273 -15.03 10.96 -16.03
C GLY A 273 -16.33 11.40 -16.73
N ASP A 274 -16.35 11.41 -18.07
CA ASP A 274 -17.50 11.85 -18.86
C ASP A 274 -18.73 10.94 -18.68
N PHE A 275 -18.50 9.69 -18.27
CA PHE A 275 -19.56 8.70 -18.06
C PHE A 275 -20.05 8.64 -16.61
N VAL A 276 -19.43 9.36 -15.68
CA VAL A 276 -19.83 9.35 -14.27
C VAL A 276 -20.95 10.35 -14.05
N ARG A 277 -22.17 9.84 -13.91
CA ARG A 277 -23.34 10.66 -13.55
C ARG A 277 -23.19 11.23 -12.14
N ASP A 278 -23.36 12.54 -12.00
CA ASP A 278 -23.55 13.18 -10.70
C ASP A 278 -24.96 12.87 -10.17
N GLU A 279 -25.03 12.12 -9.08
CA GLU A 279 -26.31 11.78 -8.42
C GLU A 279 -26.79 12.86 -7.45
N THR A 280 -25.94 13.83 -7.13
CA THR A 280 -26.28 14.95 -6.24
C THR A 280 -26.78 16.17 -6.99
N ALA A 281 -26.55 16.24 -8.30
CA ALA A 281 -27.06 17.30 -9.15
C ALA A 281 -28.60 17.20 -9.25
N GLU A 282 -29.28 18.28 -8.86
CA GLU A 282 -30.71 18.40 -9.06
C GLU A 282 -31.01 18.56 -10.56
N SER A 283 -31.98 17.81 -11.06
CA SER A 283 -32.44 17.96 -12.43
C SER A 283 -33.12 19.33 -12.62
N PRO A 284 -32.87 20.05 -13.72
CA PRO A 284 -33.61 21.27 -14.05
C PRO A 284 -35.14 21.06 -14.06
N PHE A 285 -35.57 19.84 -14.40
CA PHE A 285 -36.98 19.46 -14.33
C PHE A 285 -37.49 19.42 -12.89
N ASP A 286 -36.74 18.79 -11.98
CA ASP A 286 -37.12 18.69 -10.57
C ASP A 286 -37.14 20.08 -9.91
N GLN A 287 -36.17 20.94 -10.25
CA GLN A 287 -36.17 22.34 -9.82
C GLN A 287 -37.37 23.12 -10.35
N ALA A 288 -37.74 22.93 -11.62
CA ALA A 288 -38.91 23.58 -12.20
C ALA A 288 -40.22 23.08 -11.54
N VAL A 289 -40.32 21.79 -11.24
CA VAL A 289 -41.45 21.20 -10.51
C VAL A 289 -41.55 21.79 -9.12
N ASP A 290 -40.45 21.88 -8.38
CA ASP A 290 -40.45 22.44 -7.03
C ASP A 290 -40.74 23.94 -7.01
N ASN A 291 -40.22 24.70 -7.98
CA ASN A 291 -40.57 26.12 -8.13
C ASN A 291 -42.05 26.30 -8.48
N THR A 292 -42.58 25.49 -9.41
CA THR A 292 -44.01 25.49 -9.76
C THR A 292 -44.88 25.12 -8.55
N ARG A 293 -44.45 24.15 -7.74
CA ARG A 293 -45.12 23.79 -6.48
C ARG A 293 -45.13 24.95 -5.50
N ARG A 294 -44.00 25.64 -5.31
CA ARG A 294 -43.91 26.84 -4.44
C ARG A 294 -44.84 27.96 -4.91
N GLU A 295 -44.85 28.25 -6.20
CA GLU A 295 -45.75 29.27 -6.79
C GLU A 295 -47.22 28.92 -6.62
N ASN A 296 -47.59 27.65 -6.84
CA ASN A 296 -48.96 27.18 -6.61
C ASN A 296 -49.37 27.28 -5.13
N VAL A 297 -48.46 26.97 -4.19
CA VAL A 297 -48.71 27.13 -2.76
C VAL A 297 -48.91 28.59 -2.42
N GLN A 298 -48.06 29.48 -2.94
CA GLN A 298 -48.18 30.92 -2.73
C GLN A 298 -49.52 31.45 -3.27
N THR A 299 -49.91 31.06 -4.48
CA THR A 299 -51.19 31.44 -5.10
C THR A 299 -52.38 30.99 -4.25
N ALA A 300 -52.35 29.76 -3.72
CA ALA A 300 -53.40 29.24 -2.85
C ALA A 300 -53.47 29.97 -1.49
N LEU A 301 -52.31 30.38 -0.95
CA LEU A 301 -52.23 31.17 0.28
C LEU A 301 -52.72 32.62 0.10
N GLU A 302 -52.54 33.22 -1.09
CA GLU A 302 -53.01 34.56 -1.41
C GLU A 302 -54.55 34.66 -1.51
N ALA A 303 -55.23 33.55 -1.81
CA ALA A 303 -56.70 33.47 -1.81
C ALA A 303 -57.31 33.47 -0.40
N LEU A 304 -56.51 33.27 0.65
CA LEU A 304 -56.94 33.30 2.05
C LEU A 304 -56.97 34.72 2.61
N SER A 305 -57.69 34.91 3.72
CA SER A 305 -57.58 36.16 4.46
C SER A 305 -56.19 36.30 5.08
N GLU A 306 -55.72 37.53 5.26
CA GLU A 306 -54.39 37.84 5.79
C GLU A 306 -54.09 37.09 7.09
N ARG A 307 -55.08 37.05 8.00
CA ARG A 307 -54.96 36.38 9.31
C ARG A 307 -54.91 34.85 9.21
N GLU A 308 -55.63 34.25 8.27
CA GLU A 308 -55.59 32.80 8.00
C GLU A 308 -54.24 32.40 7.38
N ARG A 309 -53.75 33.21 6.42
CA ARG A 309 -52.47 33.01 5.73
C ARG A 309 -51.29 33.06 6.70
N GLU A 310 -51.18 34.11 7.51
CA GLU A 310 -50.05 34.27 8.43
C GLU A 310 -49.99 33.16 9.49
N VAL A 311 -51.15 32.62 9.94
CA VAL A 311 -51.19 31.47 10.83
C VAL A 311 -50.56 30.23 10.18
N LEU A 312 -50.88 29.96 8.91
CA LEU A 312 -50.30 28.84 8.16
C LEU A 312 -48.81 29.05 7.84
N GLU A 313 -48.43 30.26 7.42
CA GLU A 313 -47.04 30.60 7.12
C GLU A 313 -46.14 30.41 8.36
N MET A 314 -46.58 30.87 9.54
CA MET A 314 -45.83 30.66 10.79
C MET A 314 -45.86 29.21 11.27
N ARG A 315 -46.98 28.50 11.09
CA ARG A 315 -47.14 27.12 11.55
C ARG A 315 -46.25 26.15 10.77
N TYR A 316 -46.19 26.31 9.45
CA TYR A 316 -45.49 25.41 8.53
C TYR A 316 -44.14 25.96 8.04
N GLY A 317 -43.79 27.21 8.38
CA GLY A 317 -42.50 27.78 8.01
C GLY A 317 -42.37 28.17 6.54
N LEU A 318 -43.49 28.44 5.86
CA LEU A 318 -43.55 28.56 4.39
C LEU A 318 -42.78 29.77 3.82
N ARG A 319 -42.42 30.76 4.64
CA ARG A 319 -41.56 31.90 4.27
C ARG A 319 -40.06 31.70 4.55
N GLY A 320 -39.63 30.45 4.71
CA GLY A 320 -38.23 30.15 5.07
C GLY A 320 -37.91 30.36 6.55
N HIS A 321 -38.94 30.38 7.41
CA HIS A 321 -38.79 30.37 8.87
C HIS A 321 -38.97 28.94 9.40
N GLU A 322 -38.47 28.64 10.60
CA GLU A 322 -38.79 27.37 11.26
C GLU A 322 -40.29 27.28 11.58
N ALA A 323 -40.83 26.06 11.46
CA ALA A 323 -42.20 25.75 11.81
C ALA A 323 -42.44 26.01 13.32
N ARG A 324 -43.38 26.90 13.64
CA ARG A 324 -43.73 27.24 15.03
C ARG A 324 -44.79 26.31 15.60
N THR A 325 -44.80 26.16 16.92
CA THR A 325 -45.86 25.44 17.63
C THR A 325 -47.15 26.26 17.71
N LEU A 326 -48.30 25.59 17.90
CA LEU A 326 -49.61 26.26 18.05
C LEU A 326 -49.62 27.28 19.19
N GLU A 327 -48.84 27.05 20.24
CA GLU A 327 -48.75 27.94 21.38
C GLU A 327 -47.94 29.20 21.06
N GLU A 328 -46.83 29.08 20.35
CA GLU A 328 -46.01 30.20 19.89
C GLU A 328 -46.76 31.07 18.87
N VAL A 329 -47.48 30.46 17.93
CA VAL A 329 -48.36 31.17 17.01
C VAL A 329 -49.47 31.87 17.79
N GLY A 330 -50.05 31.23 18.80
CA GLY A 330 -51.08 31.84 19.66
C GLY A 330 -50.58 33.07 20.40
N ARG A 331 -49.36 33.01 20.94
CA ARG A 331 -48.70 34.16 21.60
C ARG A 331 -48.49 35.33 20.61
N ALA A 332 -48.08 35.06 19.37
CA ALA A 332 -47.86 36.09 18.36
C ALA A 332 -49.16 36.83 17.96
N PHE A 333 -50.29 36.13 17.91
CA PHE A 333 -51.60 36.69 17.55
C PHE A 333 -52.46 37.14 18.74
N GLY A 334 -51.98 36.99 19.97
CA GLY A 334 -52.75 37.29 21.19
C GLY A 334 -53.99 36.41 21.36
N VAL A 335 -53.95 35.15 20.92
CA VAL A 335 -55.07 34.19 20.97
C VAL A 335 -54.66 32.89 21.66
N THR A 336 -55.65 32.14 22.15
CA THR A 336 -55.40 30.85 22.80
C THR A 336 -54.93 29.80 21.78
N ARG A 337 -54.15 28.81 22.26
CA ARG A 337 -53.69 27.66 21.46
C ARG A 337 -54.84 26.98 20.71
N GLU A 338 -55.96 26.74 21.37
CA GLU A 338 -57.11 26.08 20.74
C GLU A 338 -57.74 26.94 19.64
N ARG A 339 -57.70 28.27 19.79
CA ARG A 339 -58.19 29.18 18.76
C ARG A 339 -57.33 29.11 17.49
N VAL A 340 -56.01 29.02 17.61
CA VAL A 340 -55.10 28.82 16.46
C VAL A 340 -55.40 27.48 15.77
N ARG A 341 -55.61 26.41 16.54
CA ARG A 341 -55.97 25.07 16.01
C ARG A 341 -57.28 25.08 15.23
N GLN A 342 -58.29 25.81 15.72
CA GLN A 342 -59.54 26.03 15.01
C GLN A 342 -59.32 26.76 13.68
N ILE A 343 -58.57 27.87 13.71
CA ILE A 343 -58.24 28.63 12.50
C ILE A 343 -57.50 27.75 11.50
N GLU A 344 -56.49 26.99 11.92
CA GLU A 344 -55.76 26.04 11.07
C GLU A 344 -56.71 25.02 10.42
N THR A 345 -57.55 24.37 11.22
CA THR A 345 -58.47 23.33 10.73
C THR A 345 -59.51 23.89 9.74
N ASP A 346 -60.08 25.05 10.06
CA ASP A 346 -61.08 25.70 9.21
C ASP A 346 -60.43 26.25 7.93
N THR A 347 -59.22 26.79 8.01
CA THR A 347 -58.45 27.28 6.86
C THR A 347 -58.04 26.13 5.93
N LEU A 348 -57.56 25.02 6.46
CA LEU A 348 -57.25 23.82 5.66
C LEU A 348 -58.49 23.26 4.97
N ARG A 349 -59.65 23.26 5.66
CA ARG A 349 -60.93 22.84 5.06
C ARG A 349 -61.37 23.81 3.96
N LYS A 350 -61.14 25.11 4.13
CA LYS A 350 -61.44 26.16 3.14
C LYS A 350 -60.53 26.04 1.93
N LEU A 351 -59.22 25.90 2.12
CA LEU A 351 -58.25 25.60 1.07
C LEU A 351 -58.68 24.37 0.27
N GLY A 352 -59.08 23.29 0.93
CA GLY A 352 -59.53 22.07 0.25
C GLY A 352 -60.76 22.22 -0.67
N ARG A 353 -61.50 23.34 -0.60
CA ARG A 353 -62.66 23.64 -1.46
C ARG A 353 -62.37 24.69 -2.53
N LEU A 354 -61.24 25.39 -2.44
CA LEU A 354 -60.89 26.47 -3.36
C LEU A 354 -60.38 25.90 -4.69
N PRO A 355 -60.79 26.44 -5.85
CA PRO A 355 -60.30 26.00 -7.15
C PRO A 355 -58.79 26.24 -7.32
N GLU A 356 -58.23 27.25 -6.66
CA GLU A 356 -56.79 27.54 -6.63
C GLU A 356 -55.99 26.40 -5.99
N ALA A 357 -56.55 25.73 -4.98
CA ALA A 357 -55.94 24.58 -4.34
C ALA A 357 -56.12 23.27 -5.13
N GLN A 358 -56.99 23.25 -6.15
CA GLN A 358 -57.10 22.12 -7.06
C GLN A 358 -55.81 21.93 -7.86
N ARG A 359 -55.17 23.05 -8.27
CA ARG A 359 -53.87 23.05 -8.97
C ARG A 359 -52.74 22.41 -8.17
N LEU A 360 -52.84 22.43 -6.83
CA LEU A 360 -51.89 21.75 -5.94
C LEU A 360 -52.04 20.23 -5.96
N ARG A 361 -53.24 19.70 -6.28
CA ARG A 361 -53.45 18.26 -6.46
C ARG A 361 -52.94 17.75 -7.80
N ASP A 362 -52.97 18.60 -8.80
CA ASP A 362 -52.47 18.26 -10.14
C ASP A 362 -50.92 18.32 -10.19
N ALA A 363 -50.30 19.04 -9.24
CA ALA A 363 -48.84 19.19 -9.10
C ALA A 363 -48.19 18.23 -8.07
N SER A 364 -48.99 17.39 -7.40
CA SER A 364 -48.52 16.31 -6.51
C SER A 364 -48.38 15.01 -7.29
#